data_AF-A0A927VF53-F1
#
_entry.id   AF-A0A927VF53-F1
#
_cell.length_a   1.000
_cell.length_b   1.000
_cell.length_c   1.000
_cell.angle_alpha   90.00
_cell.angle_beta   90.00
_cell.angle_gamma   90.00
#
_symmetry.space_group_name_H-M   'P 1'
#
loop_
_entity.id
_entity.type
_entity.pdbx_description
1 polymer ?
#
loop_
_entity_poly.entity_id
_entity_poly.type
_entity_poly.pdbx_seq_one_letter_code
_entity_poly.pdbx_strand_id
1 'polypeptide(L)'
;ANATSRIEMLVYNAVKNEISSRTQEEVISDRTGKLASDITEVAKPNFEQYGIELLSVETKHLDLPYDNKESVYNRMISERGNISAAYAAEGEKEAQIIRSETDKEVAITVAEANAQAEQLIAEGEAQYMKILSKAYNDPSRADFYEFVRALDAAKESLNAKNGQNVLILDKDSPLVDIFYNNK
;
A
#
# COMPACT_ATOMS: atom_id res chain seq x y z
N ALA A 1 77.19 11.60 15.14
CA ALA A 1 76.31 10.41 15.04
C ALA A 1 74.84 10.66 15.42
N ASN A 2 74.36 11.89 15.68
CA ASN A 2 73.11 12.03 16.48
C ASN A 2 71.94 12.81 15.85
N ALA A 3 72.03 13.36 14.63
CA ALA A 3 70.91 14.11 14.03
C ALA A 3 69.87 13.16 13.38
N THR A 4 70.32 12.27 12.50
CA THR A 4 69.46 11.30 11.80
C THR A 4 68.69 10.40 12.77
N SER A 5 69.35 9.87 13.79
CA SER A 5 68.70 9.03 14.81
C SER A 5 67.64 9.79 15.63
N ARG A 6 67.84 11.09 15.88
CA ARG A 6 66.83 11.92 16.55
C ARG A 6 65.64 12.19 15.64
N ILE A 7 65.88 12.47 14.36
CA ILE A 7 64.82 12.63 13.35
C ILE A 7 63.99 11.34 13.26
N GLU A 8 64.64 10.18 13.16
CA GLU A 8 63.96 8.88 13.11
C GLU A 8 63.09 8.63 14.35
N MET A 9 63.59 8.91 15.56
CA MET A 9 62.80 8.75 16.78
C MET A 9 61.59 9.68 16.84
N LEU A 10 61.74 10.94 16.41
CA LEU A 10 60.64 11.91 16.42
C LEU A 10 59.54 11.53 15.42
N VAL A 11 59.92 11.16 14.19
CA VAL A 11 58.97 10.69 13.18
C VAL A 11 58.30 9.39 13.65
N TYR A 12 59.06 8.43 14.17
CA TYR A 12 58.51 7.17 14.66
C TYR A 12 57.47 7.37 15.76
N ASN A 13 57.74 8.24 16.73
CA ASN A 13 56.79 8.52 17.81
C ASN A 13 55.53 9.22 17.31
N ALA A 14 55.65 10.17 16.38
CA ALA A 14 54.49 10.83 15.77
C ALA A 14 53.62 9.84 14.99
N VAL A 15 54.24 9.00 14.14
CA VAL A 15 53.56 7.93 13.39
C VAL A 15 52.87 6.96 14.34
N LYS A 16 53.56 6.49 15.38
CA LYS A 16 53.01 5.54 16.35
C LYS A 16 51.81 6.12 17.09
N ASN A 17 51.91 7.36 17.57
CA ASN A 17 50.82 7.99 18.32
C ASN A 17 49.58 8.18 17.45
N GLU A 18 49.75 8.63 16.21
CA GLU A 18 48.64 8.87 15.29
C GLU A 18 47.97 7.58 14.83
N ILE A 19 48.75 6.50 14.61
CA ILE A 19 48.17 5.19 14.28
C ILE A 19 47.48 4.57 15.50
N SER A 20 48.01 4.80 16.71
CA SER A 20 47.44 4.21 17.95
C SER A 20 46.18 4.94 18.43
N SER A 21 45.96 6.19 18.04
CA SER A 21 44.79 6.97 18.43
C SER A 21 43.56 6.72 17.54
N ARG A 22 43.74 6.03 16.40
CA ARG A 22 42.70 5.78 15.40
C ARG A 22 42.22 4.34 15.42
N THR A 23 40.98 4.15 15.00
CA THR A 23 40.44 2.83 14.69
C THR A 23 41.06 2.28 13.41
N GLN A 24 41.02 0.97 13.25
CA GLN A 24 41.55 0.31 12.07
C GLN A 24 40.83 0.73 10.77
N GLU A 25 39.52 1.00 10.85
CA GLU A 25 38.74 1.50 9.70
C GLU A 25 39.19 2.89 9.26
N GLU A 26 39.40 3.81 10.21
CA GLU A 26 39.91 5.15 9.94
C GLU A 26 41.32 5.12 9.36
N VAL A 27 42.19 4.23 9.86
CA VAL A 27 43.54 4.04 9.30
C VAL A 27 43.49 3.54 7.85
N ILE A 28 42.53 2.66 7.52
CA ILE A 28 42.35 2.14 6.16
C ILE A 28 41.73 3.19 5.23
N SER A 29 40.76 3.98 5.69
CA SER A 29 40.13 5.04 4.88
C SER A 29 41.10 6.20 4.61
N ASP A 30 41.88 6.58 5.63
CA ASP A 30 42.70 7.79 5.60
C ASP A 30 44.12 7.54 5.07
N ARG A 31 44.44 6.28 4.72
CA ARG A 31 45.76 5.87 4.20
C ARG A 31 46.22 6.68 2.98
N THR A 32 45.28 7.28 2.25
CA THR A 32 45.52 7.95 0.95
C THR A 32 46.00 9.40 1.09
N GLY A 33 46.56 9.76 2.24
CA GLY A 33 47.25 11.04 2.44
C GLY A 33 46.80 11.82 3.69
N LYS A 34 45.57 11.61 4.18
CA LYS A 34 45.09 12.29 5.38
C LYS A 34 45.89 11.87 6.62
N LEU A 35 46.14 10.56 6.77
CA LEU A 35 47.00 10.03 7.83
C LEU A 35 48.41 10.66 7.79
N ALA A 36 49.00 10.77 6.60
CA ALA A 36 50.32 11.34 6.39
C ALA A 36 50.38 12.84 6.72
N SER A 37 49.34 13.60 6.35
CA SER A 37 49.18 15.01 6.71
C SER A 37 49.09 15.21 8.23
N ASP A 38 48.23 14.42 8.87
CA ASP A 38 47.97 14.54 10.31
C ASP A 38 49.23 14.16 11.12
N ILE A 39 50.00 13.14 10.68
CA ILE A 39 51.32 12.82 11.24
C ILE A 39 52.31 13.98 11.07
N THR A 40 52.31 14.64 9.90
CA THR A 40 53.21 15.77 9.62
C THR A 40 52.90 16.95 10.55
N GLU A 41 51.63 17.26 10.77
CA GLU A 41 51.19 18.33 11.69
C GLU A 41 51.61 18.05 13.14
N VAL A 42 51.45 16.81 13.61
CA VAL A 42 51.88 16.40 14.97
C VAL A 42 53.40 16.44 15.12
N ALA A 43 54.15 16.10 14.06
CA ALA A 43 55.60 16.02 14.10
C ALA A 43 56.28 17.40 13.99
N LYS A 44 55.70 18.35 13.24
CA LYS A 44 56.30 19.65 12.89
C LYS A 44 56.82 20.47 14.09
N PRO A 45 56.08 20.65 15.20
CA PRO A 45 56.55 21.44 16.35
C PRO A 45 57.80 20.86 17.03
N ASN A 46 58.01 19.54 16.92
CA ASN A 46 59.18 18.89 17.49
C ASN A 46 60.46 19.17 16.69
N PHE A 47 60.33 19.45 15.38
CA PHE A 47 61.47 19.78 14.51
C PHE A 47 61.85 21.26 14.57
N GLU A 48 60.88 22.16 14.78
CA GLU A 48 61.13 23.59 14.96
C GLU A 48 62.07 23.90 16.14
N GLN A 49 61.99 23.12 17.22
CA GLN A 49 62.88 23.23 18.38
C GLN A 49 64.36 22.99 18.05
N TYR A 50 64.64 22.30 16.94
CA TYR A 50 65.98 22.02 16.44
C TYR A 50 66.35 22.89 15.24
N GLY A 51 65.49 23.85 14.84
CA GLY A 51 65.67 24.67 13.65
C GLY A 51 65.56 23.89 12.34
N ILE A 52 64.85 22.75 12.33
CA ILE A 52 64.64 21.90 11.17
C ILE A 52 63.23 22.12 10.62
N GLU A 53 63.11 22.35 9.32
CA GLU A 53 61.81 22.43 8.63
C GLU A 53 61.39 21.05 8.13
N LEU A 54 60.24 20.57 8.61
CA LEU A 54 59.61 19.34 8.12
C LEU A 54 58.66 19.67 6.96
N LEU A 55 58.99 19.20 5.75
CA LEU A 55 58.19 19.44 4.54
C LEU A 55 56.99 18.49 4.44
N SER A 56 57.23 17.19 4.53
CA SER A 56 56.18 16.17 4.51
C SER A 56 56.67 14.85 5.12
N VAL A 57 55.73 14.08 5.66
CA VAL A 57 55.91 12.68 6.02
C VAL A 57 55.03 11.86 5.09
N GLU A 58 55.57 10.81 4.49
CA GLU A 58 54.79 9.90 3.63
C GLU A 58 54.87 8.46 4.12
N THR A 59 53.76 7.74 4.02
CA THR A 59 53.70 6.33 4.37
C THR A 59 54.07 5.48 3.15
N LYS A 60 55.22 4.81 3.20
CA LYS A 60 55.67 3.94 2.11
C LYS A 60 54.91 2.61 2.06
N HIS A 61 54.67 2.01 3.21
CA HIS A 61 53.97 0.74 3.33
C HIS A 61 53.26 0.66 4.67
N LEU A 62 52.00 0.27 4.64
CA LEU A 62 51.16 0.09 5.81
C LEU A 62 50.40 -1.23 5.64
N ASP A 63 50.90 -2.26 6.31
CA ASP A 63 50.37 -3.62 6.20
C ASP A 63 50.00 -4.13 7.59
N LEU A 64 48.91 -4.90 7.64
CA LEU A 64 48.58 -5.67 8.83
C LEU A 64 49.52 -6.87 8.96
N PRO A 65 49.85 -7.34 10.18
CA PRO A 65 50.55 -8.61 10.36
C PRO A 65 49.80 -9.73 9.64
N TYR A 66 50.53 -10.61 8.95
CA TYR A 66 49.94 -11.71 8.16
C TYR A 66 48.95 -12.55 8.97
N ASP A 67 49.27 -12.81 10.24
CA ASP A 67 48.46 -13.63 11.14
C ASP A 67 47.05 -13.06 11.41
N ASN A 68 46.86 -11.75 11.25
CA ASN A 68 45.58 -11.07 11.55
C ASN A 68 44.75 -10.77 10.29
N LYS A 69 45.33 -10.88 9.08
CA LYS A 69 44.64 -10.53 7.83
C LYS A 69 43.42 -11.42 7.57
N GLU A 70 43.54 -12.71 7.81
CA GLU A 70 42.46 -13.69 7.57
C GLU A 70 41.28 -13.48 8.53
N SER A 71 41.55 -13.27 9.82
CA SER A 71 40.54 -13.03 10.84
C SER A 71 39.70 -11.76 10.56
N VAL A 72 40.37 -10.67 10.18
CA VAL A 72 39.69 -9.40 9.83
C VAL A 72 38.86 -9.57 8.56
N TYR A 73 39.37 -10.27 7.55
CA TYR A 73 38.63 -10.53 6.32
C TYR A 73 37.37 -11.37 6.56
N ASN A 74 37.47 -12.43 7.37
CA ASN A 74 36.33 -13.27 7.74
C ASN A 74 35.28 -12.50 8.55
N ARG A 75 35.72 -11.61 9.45
CA ARG A 75 34.81 -10.71 10.17
C ARG A 75 34.09 -9.76 9.21
N MET A 76 34.82 -9.15 8.27
CA MET A 76 34.23 -8.23 7.28
C MET A 76 33.22 -8.93 6.37
N ILE A 77 33.48 -10.18 5.95
CA ILE A 77 32.52 -10.99 5.20
C ILE A 77 31.25 -11.23 6.02
N SER A 78 31.42 -11.64 7.27
CA SER A 78 30.29 -11.93 8.18
C SER A 78 29.44 -10.68 8.42
N GLU A 79 30.09 -9.54 8.63
CA GLU A 79 29.44 -8.25 8.82
C GLU A 79 28.68 -7.80 7.57
N ARG A 80 29.29 -7.91 6.39
CA ARG A 80 28.58 -7.67 5.12
C ARG A 80 27.40 -8.63 4.92
N GLY A 81 27.56 -9.90 5.27
CA GLY A 81 26.47 -10.89 5.23
C GLY A 81 25.31 -10.49 6.13
N ASN A 82 25.58 -10.05 7.36
CA ASN A 82 24.56 -9.56 8.29
C ASN A 82 23.86 -8.30 7.78
N ILE A 83 24.61 -7.34 7.22
CA ILE A 83 24.06 -6.12 6.63
C ILE A 83 23.12 -6.47 5.46
N SER A 84 23.55 -7.36 4.56
CA SER A 84 22.72 -7.82 3.44
C SER A 84 21.45 -8.54 3.91
N ALA A 85 21.56 -9.40 4.92
CA ALA A 85 20.40 -10.10 5.50
C ALA A 85 19.41 -9.12 6.15
N ALA A 86 19.92 -8.10 6.86
CA ALA A 86 19.09 -7.06 7.44
C ALA A 86 18.32 -6.27 6.38
N TYR A 87 18.99 -5.85 5.30
CA TYR A 87 18.32 -5.17 4.18
C TYR A 87 17.29 -6.04 3.47
N ALA A 88 17.57 -7.34 3.29
CA ALA A 88 16.61 -8.26 2.70
C ALA A 88 15.36 -8.41 3.59
N ALA A 89 15.54 -8.57 4.90
CA ALA A 89 14.44 -8.67 5.86
C ALA A 89 13.62 -7.38 5.95
N GLU A 90 14.26 -6.21 5.89
CA GLU A 90 13.58 -4.91 5.84
C GLU A 90 12.77 -4.76 4.56
N GLY A 91 13.34 -5.12 3.40
CA GLY A 91 12.63 -5.10 2.13
C GLY A 91 11.42 -6.05 2.09
N GLU A 92 11.56 -7.25 2.67
CA GLU A 92 10.46 -8.21 2.76
C GLU A 92 9.33 -7.71 3.68
N LYS A 93 9.69 -7.13 4.83
CA LYS A 93 8.74 -6.52 5.77
C LYS A 93 7.96 -5.39 5.09
N GLU A 94 8.65 -4.47 4.43
CA GLU A 94 8.01 -3.34 3.75
C GLU A 94 7.09 -3.81 2.62
N ALA A 95 7.55 -4.78 1.82
CA ALA A 95 6.72 -5.39 0.78
C ALA A 95 5.47 -6.07 1.34
N GLN A 96 5.57 -6.73 2.50
CA GLN A 96 4.43 -7.37 3.16
C GLN A 96 3.41 -6.34 3.67
N ILE A 97 3.88 -5.22 4.23
CA ILE A 97 3.01 -4.12 4.66
C ILE A 97 2.24 -3.57 3.47
N ILE A 98 2.95 -3.18 2.40
CA ILE A 98 2.34 -2.62 1.19
C ILE A 98 1.29 -3.56 0.59
N ARG A 99 1.59 -4.86 0.47
CA ARG A 99 0.63 -5.86 -0.03
C ARG A 99 -0.60 -5.94 0.87
N SER A 100 -0.41 -6.03 2.18
CA SER A 100 -1.53 -6.15 3.13
C SER A 100 -2.43 -4.92 3.13
N GLU A 101 -1.84 -3.73 3.04
CA GLU A 101 -2.59 -2.47 2.92
C GLU A 101 -3.34 -2.39 1.59
N THR A 102 -2.68 -2.75 0.50
CA THR A 102 -3.31 -2.78 -0.83
C THR A 102 -4.48 -3.77 -0.88
N ASP A 103 -4.29 -4.98 -0.36
CA ASP A 103 -5.35 -6.01 -0.32
C ASP A 103 -6.56 -5.53 0.49
N LYS A 104 -6.31 -4.84 1.61
CA LYS A 104 -7.35 -4.22 2.42
C LYS A 104 -8.09 -3.12 1.64
N GLU A 105 -7.38 -2.21 0.98
CA GLU A 105 -7.99 -1.13 0.20
C GLU A 105 -8.81 -1.65 -0.98
N VAL A 106 -8.31 -2.68 -1.67
CA VAL A 106 -9.04 -3.36 -2.75
C VAL A 106 -10.31 -3.99 -2.19
N ALA A 107 -10.24 -4.70 -1.07
CA ALA A 107 -11.41 -5.32 -0.44
C ALA A 107 -12.47 -4.27 -0.05
N ILE A 108 -12.05 -3.15 0.53
CA ILE A 108 -12.96 -2.04 0.88
C ILE A 108 -13.59 -1.46 -0.38
N THR A 109 -12.79 -1.15 -1.40
CA THR A 109 -13.28 -0.53 -2.63
C THR A 109 -14.27 -1.43 -3.36
N VAL A 110 -14.01 -2.74 -3.44
CA VAL A 110 -14.93 -3.71 -4.03
C VAL A 110 -16.21 -3.83 -3.20
N ALA A 111 -16.11 -3.84 -1.87
CA ALA A 111 -17.27 -3.89 -0.99
C ALA A 111 -18.15 -2.63 -1.15
N GLU A 112 -17.55 -1.45 -1.20
CA GLU A 112 -18.24 -0.18 -1.40
C GLU A 112 -18.90 -0.12 -2.79
N ALA A 113 -18.20 -0.54 -3.84
CA ALA A 113 -18.75 -0.60 -5.19
C ALA A 113 -19.96 -1.54 -5.27
N ASN A 114 -19.88 -2.72 -4.64
CA ASN A 114 -21.00 -3.67 -4.59
C ASN A 114 -22.18 -3.10 -3.79
N ALA A 115 -21.93 -2.45 -2.66
CA ALA A 115 -22.97 -1.83 -1.84
C ALA A 115 -23.70 -0.71 -2.62
N GLN A 116 -22.95 0.13 -3.34
CA GLN A 116 -23.52 1.18 -4.20
C GLN A 116 -24.33 0.59 -5.37
N ALA A 117 -23.83 -0.49 -5.99
CA ALA A 117 -24.55 -1.17 -7.06
C ALA A 117 -25.88 -1.74 -6.56
N GLU A 118 -25.89 -2.42 -5.42
CA GLU A 118 -27.10 -2.98 -4.81
C GLU A 118 -28.10 -1.87 -4.43
N GLN A 119 -27.61 -0.76 -3.87
CA GLN A 119 -28.44 0.39 -3.57
C GLN A 119 -29.10 0.95 -4.85
N LEU A 120 -28.35 1.10 -5.94
CA LEU A 120 -28.86 1.60 -7.20
C LEU A 120 -29.92 0.66 -7.81
N ILE A 121 -29.71 -0.65 -7.71
CA ILE A 121 -30.70 -1.66 -8.14
C ILE A 121 -31.97 -1.52 -7.30
N ALA A 122 -31.85 -1.47 -5.97
CA ALA A 122 -32.99 -1.32 -5.08
C ALA A 122 -33.77 -0.02 -5.31
N GLU A 123 -33.08 1.09 -5.57
CA GLU A 123 -33.70 2.37 -5.94
C GLU A 123 -34.44 2.27 -7.29
N GLY A 124 -33.84 1.60 -8.28
CA GLY A 124 -34.44 1.33 -9.58
C GLY A 124 -35.71 0.48 -9.47
N GLU A 125 -35.67 -0.60 -8.69
CA GLU A 125 -36.82 -1.46 -8.42
C GLU A 125 -37.92 -0.70 -7.67
N ALA A 126 -37.58 0.09 -6.66
CA ALA A 126 -38.53 0.91 -5.93
C ALA A 126 -39.23 1.93 -6.85
N GLN A 127 -38.47 2.58 -7.74
CA GLN A 127 -39.05 3.49 -8.74
C GLN A 127 -39.92 2.75 -9.75
N TYR A 128 -39.48 1.60 -10.26
CA TYR A 128 -40.25 0.75 -11.15
C TYR A 128 -41.59 0.36 -10.53
N MET A 129 -41.59 -0.16 -9.29
CA MET A 129 -42.80 -0.54 -8.57
C MET A 129 -43.71 0.67 -8.31
N LYS A 130 -43.14 1.85 -8.02
CA LYS A 130 -43.91 3.08 -7.85
C LYS A 130 -44.59 3.52 -9.16
N ILE A 131 -43.91 3.42 -10.30
CA ILE A 131 -44.48 3.73 -11.62
C ILE A 131 -45.56 2.70 -11.97
N LEU A 132 -45.29 1.41 -11.76
CA LEU A 132 -46.23 0.32 -12.01
C LEU A 132 -47.49 0.50 -11.16
N SER A 133 -47.34 0.75 -9.87
CA SER A 133 -48.46 1.04 -8.97
C SER A 133 -49.26 2.24 -9.46
N LYS A 134 -48.62 3.37 -9.82
CA LYS A 134 -49.34 4.51 -10.39
C LYS A 134 -50.07 4.20 -11.70
N ALA A 135 -49.50 3.35 -12.56
CA ALA A 135 -50.09 3.01 -13.85
C ALA A 135 -51.31 2.07 -13.72
N TYR A 136 -51.31 1.18 -12.72
CA TYR A 136 -52.37 0.18 -12.56
C TYR A 136 -53.36 0.48 -11.43
N ASN A 137 -53.02 1.36 -10.49
CA ASN A 137 -53.85 1.72 -9.34
C ASN A 137 -54.72 2.97 -9.62
N ASP A 138 -55.13 3.16 -10.88
CA ASP A 138 -56.14 4.15 -11.24
C ASP A 138 -57.53 3.54 -10.93
N PRO A 139 -58.37 4.17 -10.10
CA PRO A 139 -59.72 3.68 -9.79
C PRO A 139 -60.52 3.31 -11.04
N SER A 140 -60.36 4.08 -12.13
CA SER A 140 -61.05 3.81 -13.39
C SER A 140 -60.63 2.50 -14.07
N ARG A 141 -59.41 2.01 -13.82
CA ARG A 141 -58.90 0.73 -14.35
C ARG A 141 -59.30 -0.45 -13.49
N ALA A 142 -59.42 -0.27 -12.17
CA ALA A 142 -59.97 -1.27 -11.27
C ALA A 142 -61.45 -1.52 -11.59
N ASP A 143 -62.23 -0.43 -11.71
CA ASP A 143 -63.65 -0.49 -12.08
C ASP A 143 -63.84 -1.16 -13.45
N PHE A 144 -62.98 -0.85 -14.43
CA PHE A 144 -63.00 -1.49 -15.75
C PHE A 144 -62.67 -2.98 -15.69
N TYR A 145 -61.68 -3.40 -14.88
CA TYR A 145 -61.32 -4.81 -14.72
C TYR A 145 -62.45 -5.61 -14.05
N GLU A 146 -63.07 -5.06 -13.01
CA GLU A 146 -64.23 -5.66 -12.35
C GLU A 146 -65.42 -5.79 -13.31
N PHE A 147 -65.68 -4.75 -14.12
CA PHE A 147 -66.71 -4.77 -15.15
C PHE A 147 -66.47 -5.85 -16.22
N VAL A 148 -65.26 -5.93 -16.79
CA VAL A 148 -64.91 -6.93 -17.81
C VAL A 148 -65.04 -8.35 -17.25
N ARG A 149 -64.59 -8.58 -16.01
CA ARG A 149 -64.72 -9.88 -15.35
C ARG A 149 -66.18 -10.26 -15.10
N ALA A 150 -67.02 -9.30 -14.69
CA ALA A 150 -68.46 -9.52 -14.54
C ALA A 150 -69.10 -9.87 -15.90
N LEU A 151 -68.67 -9.23 -16.98
CA LEU A 151 -69.16 -9.48 -18.34
C LEU A 151 -68.76 -10.87 -18.85
N ASP A 152 -67.53 -11.31 -18.61
CA ASP A 152 -67.09 -12.67 -18.94
C ASP A 152 -67.85 -13.73 -18.14
N ALA A 153 -68.04 -13.53 -16.84
CA ALA A 153 -68.84 -14.43 -16.00
C ALA A 153 -70.31 -14.52 -16.47
N ALA A 154 -70.90 -13.38 -16.86
CA ALA A 154 -72.24 -13.35 -17.46
C ALA A 154 -72.29 -14.12 -18.78
N LYS A 155 -71.29 -13.93 -19.65
CA LYS A 155 -71.18 -14.63 -20.94
C LYS A 155 -71.01 -16.14 -20.76
N GLU A 156 -70.18 -16.59 -19.82
CA GLU A 156 -70.02 -18.01 -19.51
C GLU A 156 -71.29 -18.62 -18.93
N SER A 157 -71.95 -17.92 -18.00
CA SER A 157 -73.25 -18.31 -17.44
C SER A 157 -74.32 -18.48 -18.52
N LEU A 158 -74.32 -17.59 -19.53
CA LEU A 158 -75.26 -17.67 -20.66
C LEU A 158 -74.89 -18.76 -21.69
N ASN A 159 -73.62 -19.15 -21.79
CA ASN A 159 -73.14 -20.26 -22.64
C ASN A 159 -73.26 -21.65 -21.99
N ALA A 160 -73.67 -21.71 -20.71
CA ALA A 160 -73.93 -22.97 -20.04
C ALA A 160 -75.03 -23.74 -20.80
N LYS A 161 -74.68 -24.94 -21.28
CA LYS A 161 -75.53 -25.81 -22.09
C LYS A 161 -76.82 -26.12 -21.33
N ASN A 162 -77.91 -25.39 -21.63
CA ASN A 162 -79.32 -25.81 -21.58
C ASN A 162 -80.29 -24.61 -21.66
N GLY A 163 -80.17 -23.73 -22.68
CA GLY A 163 -81.27 -22.94 -23.26
C GLY A 163 -82.22 -22.09 -22.39
N GLN A 164 -82.03 -22.01 -21.07
CA GLN A 164 -82.87 -21.30 -20.09
C GLN A 164 -81.98 -20.73 -18.99
N ASN A 165 -80.97 -19.94 -19.37
CA ASN A 165 -80.09 -19.29 -18.40
C ASN A 165 -80.70 -17.93 -18.04
N VAL A 166 -81.40 -17.88 -16.91
CA VAL A 166 -81.89 -16.62 -16.32
C VAL A 166 -80.79 -16.04 -15.45
N LEU A 167 -80.17 -14.96 -15.91
CA LEU A 167 -79.20 -14.20 -15.12
C LEU A 167 -79.94 -13.17 -14.26
N ILE A 168 -79.95 -13.37 -12.95
CA ILE A 168 -80.50 -12.42 -11.99
C ILE A 168 -79.37 -11.47 -11.60
N LEU A 169 -79.52 -10.19 -11.96
CA LEU A 169 -78.58 -9.14 -11.60
C LEU A 169 -79.22 -8.25 -10.55
N ASP A 170 -78.47 -7.93 -9.50
CA ASP A 170 -78.90 -6.98 -8.48
C ASP A 170 -78.79 -5.54 -9.02
N LYS A 171 -79.61 -4.62 -8.49
CA LYS A 171 -79.65 -3.20 -8.89
C LYS A 171 -78.28 -2.53 -8.75
N ASP A 172 -77.51 -2.93 -7.75
CA ASP A 172 -76.21 -2.35 -7.43
C ASP A 172 -75.05 -3.01 -8.20
N SER A 173 -75.36 -3.84 -9.21
CA SER A 173 -74.35 -4.48 -10.05
C SER A 173 -73.79 -3.52 -11.13
N PRO A 174 -72.47 -3.49 -11.35
CA PRO A 174 -71.85 -2.66 -12.41
C PRO A 174 -72.37 -2.95 -13.83
N LEU A 175 -72.85 -4.18 -14.09
CA LEU A 175 -73.45 -4.56 -15.37
C LEU A 175 -74.82 -3.91 -15.60
N VAL A 176 -75.53 -3.62 -14.52
CA VAL A 176 -76.90 -3.11 -14.51
C VAL A 176 -76.93 -1.61 -14.74
N ASP A 177 -75.87 -0.89 -14.34
CA ASP A 177 -75.70 0.55 -14.58
C ASP A 177 -75.79 0.93 -16.06
N ILE A 178 -75.29 0.10 -16.99
CA ILE A 178 -75.39 0.34 -18.44
C ILE A 178 -76.86 0.40 -18.91
N PHE A 179 -77.74 -0.37 -18.28
CA PHE A 179 -79.15 -0.43 -18.65
C PHE A 179 -79.97 0.72 -18.03
N TYR A 180 -79.50 1.32 -16.93
CA TYR A 180 -80.19 2.42 -16.25
C TYR A 180 -79.65 3.82 -16.61
N ASN A 181 -78.38 3.96 -17.02
CA ASN A 181 -77.75 5.26 -17.35
C ASN A 181 -77.91 5.72 -18.81
N ASN A 182 -78.79 5.11 -19.60
CA ASN A 182 -79.17 5.65 -20.92
C ASN A 182 -80.27 6.73 -20.77
N LYS A 183 -79.85 7.92 -20.36
CA LYS A 183 -80.49 9.21 -20.69
C LYS A 183 -79.44 10.19 -21.17
#